data_AF-A0ABD5W9H0-F1
#
_entry.id   AF-A0ABD5W9H0-F1
#
_cell.length_a   1.000
_cell.length_b   1.000
_cell.length_c   1.000
_cell.angle_alpha   90.00
_cell.angle_beta   90.00
_cell.angle_gamma   90.00
#
_symmetry.space_group_name_H-M   'P 1'
#
loop_
_entity.id
_entity.type
_entity.pdbx_description
1 polymer ?
#
loop_
_entity_poly.entity_id
_entity_poly.type
_entity_poly.pdbx_seq_one_letter_code
_entity_poly.pdbx_strand_id
1 'polypeptide(L)'
;MDVRTASVLRVLAVQATLVSAAIHLIEGVPNLLVYLPLGSFADPRPYLFVPSALLLVALATTIVRGARHRRLYSLTAGILLAYSAGYAWWHLTDHGGLVPSHEVTNPVGEVLAHLASDPVALVAFAAQAGGAACLLALFIGDPDLPANGDRSGDPASATTADE
;
A
#
# COMPACT_ATOMS: atom_id res chain seq x y z
N MET A 1 -7.87 7.43 -19.55
CA MET A 1 -7.79 8.49 -18.54
C MET A 1 -6.96 9.63 -19.12
N ASP A 2 -7.36 10.89 -18.95
CA ASP A 2 -6.57 12.04 -19.40
C ASP A 2 -5.48 12.43 -18.37
N VAL A 3 -4.56 13.31 -18.78
CA VAL A 3 -3.40 13.74 -17.98
C VAL A 3 -3.82 14.48 -16.68
N ARG A 4 -4.91 15.24 -16.71
CA ARG A 4 -5.41 15.98 -15.54
C ARG A 4 -5.95 15.01 -14.51
N THR A 5 -6.79 14.06 -14.95
CA THR A 5 -7.33 13.00 -14.09
C THR A 5 -6.20 12.19 -13.46
N ALA A 6 -5.20 11.77 -14.24
CA ALA A 6 -4.04 11.03 -13.72
C ALA A 6 -3.24 11.86 -12.69
N SER A 7 -3.08 13.16 -12.91
CA SER A 7 -2.38 14.05 -11.97
C SER A 7 -3.13 14.18 -10.65
N VAL A 8 -4.45 14.34 -10.68
CA VAL A 8 -5.29 14.38 -9.46
C VAL A 8 -5.19 13.06 -8.70
N LEU A 9 -5.32 11.91 -9.39
CA LEU A 9 -5.21 10.61 -8.74
C LEU A 9 -3.84 10.38 -8.11
N ARG A 10 -2.75 10.86 -8.71
CA ARG A 10 -1.41 10.76 -8.10
C ARG A 10 -1.30 11.58 -6.83
N VAL A 11 -1.84 12.80 -6.81
CA VAL A 11 -1.86 13.64 -5.60
C VAL A 11 -2.65 12.93 -4.50
N LEU A 12 -3.85 12.46 -4.81
CA LEU A 12 -4.70 11.74 -3.84
C LEU A 12 -4.03 10.45 -3.34
N ALA A 13 -3.45 9.66 -4.24
CA ALA A 13 -2.73 8.44 -3.91
C ALA A 13 -1.55 8.71 -2.96
N VAL A 14 -0.73 9.72 -3.26
CA VAL A 14 0.43 10.09 -2.44
C VAL A 14 -0.02 10.56 -1.06
N GLN A 15 -1.00 11.47 -0.98
CA GLN A 15 -1.50 11.96 0.31
C GLN A 15 -2.07 10.82 1.15
N ALA A 16 -2.92 9.98 0.57
CA ALA A 16 -3.49 8.83 1.24
C ALA A 16 -2.42 7.83 1.71
N THR A 17 -1.40 7.59 0.89
CA THR A 17 -0.25 6.74 1.25
C THR A 17 0.52 7.31 2.43
N LEU A 18 0.80 8.62 2.43
CA LEU A 18 1.53 9.27 3.51
C LEU A 18 0.73 9.33 4.82
N VAL A 19 -0.58 9.56 4.75
CA VAL A 19 -1.48 9.49 5.92
C VAL A 19 -1.48 8.08 6.51
N SER A 20 -1.65 7.06 5.66
CA SER A 20 -1.60 5.66 6.10
C SER A 20 -0.25 5.33 6.74
N ALA A 21 0.86 5.70 6.10
CA ALA A 21 2.20 5.49 6.65
C ALA A 21 2.40 6.20 8.00
N ALA A 22 1.94 7.44 8.14
CA ALA A 22 2.07 8.20 9.39
C ALA A 22 1.33 7.52 10.55
N ILE A 23 0.09 7.08 10.33
CA ILE A 23 -0.70 6.38 11.37
C ILE A 23 0.00 5.08 11.78
N HIS A 24 0.44 4.27 10.81
CA HIS A 24 1.14 3.01 11.11
C HIS A 24 2.48 3.22 11.82
N LEU A 25 3.18 4.34 11.58
CA LEU A 25 4.38 4.70 12.36
C LEU A 25 4.04 5.16 13.77
N ILE A 26 2.99 5.97 13.93
CA ILE A 26 2.51 6.44 15.24
C ILE A 26 2.12 5.25 16.13
N GLU A 27 1.44 4.25 15.58
CA GLU A 27 1.07 3.04 16.32
C GLU A 27 2.22 2.03 16.43
N GLY A 28 2.98 1.85 15.37
CA GLY A 28 4.00 0.82 15.27
C GLY A 28 5.26 1.13 16.08
N VAL A 29 5.77 2.36 16.04
CA VAL A 29 7.06 2.69 16.66
C VAL A 29 7.04 2.54 18.18
N PRO A 30 6.07 3.09 18.93
CA PRO A 30 6.03 2.92 20.39
C PRO A 30 5.95 1.45 20.79
N ASN A 31 5.10 0.66 20.12
CA ASN A 31 4.96 -0.77 20.38
C ASN A 31 6.22 -1.54 20.01
N LEU A 32 6.86 -1.22 18.89
CA LEU A 32 8.12 -1.87 18.51
C LEU A 32 9.22 -1.64 19.55
N LEU A 33 9.31 -0.43 20.11
CA LEU A 33 10.27 -0.10 21.17
C LEU A 33 10.00 -0.86 22.48
N VAL A 34 8.78 -1.34 22.70
CA VAL A 34 8.42 -2.19 23.83
C VAL A 34 8.71 -3.66 23.52
N TYR A 35 8.24 -4.19 22.40
CA TYR A 35 8.30 -5.63 22.11
C TYR A 35 9.67 -6.11 21.62
N LEU A 36 10.40 -5.27 20.86
CA LEU A 36 11.68 -5.66 20.26
C LEU A 36 12.75 -6.00 21.31
N PRO A 37 12.98 -5.19 22.38
CA PRO A 37 13.95 -5.53 23.42
C PRO A 37 13.57 -6.78 24.22
N LEU A 38 12.27 -7.11 24.28
CA LEU A 38 11.76 -8.28 24.98
C LEU A 38 11.81 -9.55 24.11
N GLY A 39 12.14 -9.45 22.82
CA GLY A 39 12.08 -10.57 21.88
C GLY A 39 10.67 -11.16 21.74
N SER A 40 9.62 -10.38 22.03
CA SER A 40 8.25 -10.86 22.11
C SER A 40 7.48 -10.62 20.81
N PHE A 41 6.79 -11.64 20.32
CA PHE A 41 5.90 -11.56 19.14
C PHE A 41 4.42 -11.61 19.52
N ALA A 42 4.08 -11.29 20.78
CA ALA A 42 2.70 -11.28 21.26
C ALA A 42 1.82 -10.33 20.43
N ASP A 43 2.36 -9.20 19.99
CA ASP A 43 1.75 -8.33 19.00
C ASP A 43 2.62 -8.28 17.74
N PRO A 44 2.18 -8.89 16.61
CA PRO A 44 2.95 -8.92 15.38
C PRO A 44 2.89 -7.59 14.60
N ARG A 45 1.92 -6.70 14.89
CA ARG A 45 1.68 -5.46 14.15
C ARG A 45 2.90 -4.55 14.05
N PRO A 46 3.61 -4.19 15.14
CA PRO A 46 4.76 -3.27 15.06
C PRO A 46 5.87 -3.77 14.11
N TYR A 47 6.09 -5.08 14.04
CA TYR A 47 7.08 -5.71 13.17
C TYR A 47 6.71 -5.60 11.68
N LEU A 48 5.42 -5.46 11.37
CA LEU A 48 4.93 -5.27 10.01
C LEU A 48 4.78 -3.78 9.70
N PHE A 49 4.13 -3.03 10.58
CA PHE A 49 3.74 -1.63 10.40
C PHE A 49 4.96 -0.73 10.19
N VAL A 50 5.98 -0.83 11.03
CA VAL A 50 7.13 0.07 10.95
C VAL A 50 7.90 -0.08 9.63
N PRO A 51 8.41 -1.26 9.24
CA PRO A 51 9.17 -1.37 8.00
C PRO A 51 8.32 -1.09 6.75
N SER A 52 7.06 -1.54 6.72
CA SER A 52 6.19 -1.31 5.56
C SER A 52 5.74 0.15 5.44
N ALA A 53 5.53 0.86 6.55
CA ALA A 53 5.24 2.30 6.51
C ALA A 53 6.46 3.12 6.06
N LEU A 54 7.67 2.78 6.49
CA LEU A 54 8.90 3.39 5.97
C LEU A 54 9.06 3.15 4.46
N LEU A 55 8.73 1.95 4.00
CA LEU A 55 8.70 1.63 2.57
C LEU A 55 7.65 2.47 1.83
N LEU A 56 6.44 2.65 2.37
CA LEU A 56 5.43 3.52 1.78
C LEU A 56 5.90 4.98 1.66
N VAL A 57 6.62 5.51 2.65
CA VAL A 57 7.23 6.85 2.57
C VAL A 57 8.23 6.92 1.42
N ALA A 58 9.08 5.90 1.27
CA ALA A 58 10.03 5.84 0.16
C ALA A 58 9.33 5.77 -1.20
N LEU A 59 8.31 4.93 -1.33
CA LEU A 59 7.53 4.77 -2.58
C LEU A 59 6.77 6.06 -2.92
N ALA A 60 6.10 6.67 -1.95
CA ALA A 60 5.44 7.97 -2.13
C ALA A 60 6.44 9.05 -2.57
N THR A 61 7.63 9.09 -1.96
CA THR A 61 8.71 10.01 -2.35
C THR A 61 9.14 9.78 -3.80
N THR A 62 9.30 8.52 -4.23
CA THR A 62 9.63 8.23 -5.64
C THR A 62 8.54 8.69 -6.62
N ILE A 63 7.26 8.53 -6.27
CA ILE A 63 6.14 9.03 -7.10
C ILE A 63 6.18 10.56 -7.19
N VAL A 64 6.39 11.26 -6.07
CA VAL A 64 6.52 12.73 -6.03
C VAL A 64 7.69 13.22 -6.87
N ARG A 65 8.80 12.48 -6.91
CA ARG A 65 9.97 12.78 -7.75
C ARG A 65 9.76 12.47 -9.23
N GLY A 66 8.56 12.06 -9.63
CA GLY A 66 8.18 11.85 -11.02
C GLY A 66 8.40 10.43 -11.54
N ALA A 67 8.75 9.46 -10.69
CA ALA A 67 8.84 8.07 -11.10
C ALA A 67 7.43 7.53 -11.43
N ARG A 68 7.28 6.95 -12.62
CA ARG A 68 6.01 6.42 -13.13
C ARG A 68 6.25 5.04 -13.72
N HIS A 69 5.88 4.00 -12.99
CA HIS A 69 5.95 2.63 -13.50
C HIS A 69 4.89 1.77 -12.84
N ARG A 70 4.33 0.81 -13.61
CA ARG A 70 3.28 -0.11 -13.13
C ARG A 70 3.67 -0.82 -11.83
N ARG A 71 4.94 -1.22 -11.71
CA ARG A 71 5.46 -1.88 -10.50
C ARG A 71 5.40 -0.97 -9.26
N LEU A 72 5.58 0.35 -9.41
CA LEU A 72 5.51 1.31 -8.31
C LEU A 72 4.09 1.37 -7.78
N TYR A 73 3.14 1.54 -8.69
CA TYR A 73 1.73 1.64 -8.36
C TYR A 73 1.21 0.34 -7.77
N SER A 74 1.55 -0.82 -8.35
CA SER A 74 1.11 -2.11 -7.84
C SER A 74 1.72 -2.44 -6.47
N LEU A 75 3.00 -2.13 -6.26
CA LEU A 75 3.65 -2.38 -4.95
C LEU A 75 3.04 -1.49 -3.87
N THR A 76 2.89 -0.19 -4.15
CA THR A 76 2.29 0.76 -3.20
C THR A 76 0.85 0.38 -2.89
N ALA A 77 0.05 0.06 -3.92
CA ALA A 77 -1.33 -0.40 -3.74
C ALA A 77 -1.40 -1.72 -2.96
N GLY A 78 -0.49 -2.66 -3.26
CA GLY A 78 -0.42 -3.95 -2.58
C GLY A 78 -0.19 -3.82 -1.07
N ILE A 79 0.70 -2.92 -0.66
CA ILE A 79 0.94 -2.65 0.77
C ILE A 79 -0.32 -2.05 1.44
N LEU A 80 -0.95 -1.06 0.81
CA LEU A 80 -2.18 -0.45 1.33
C LEU A 80 -3.33 -1.47 1.44
N LEU A 81 -3.47 -2.36 0.46
CA LEU A 81 -4.45 -3.46 0.50
C LEU A 81 -4.10 -4.49 1.57
N ALA A 82 -2.81 -4.76 1.80
CA ALA A 82 -2.36 -5.64 2.87
C ALA A 82 -2.72 -5.08 4.25
N TYR A 83 -2.66 -3.75 4.45
CA TYR A 83 -3.17 -3.13 5.68
C TYR A 83 -4.68 -3.30 5.83
N SER A 84 -5.48 -3.16 4.75
CA SER A 84 -6.93 -3.41 4.81
C SER A 84 -7.27 -4.85 5.15
N ALA A 85 -6.60 -5.79 4.48
CA ALA A 85 -6.78 -7.21 4.75
C ALA A 85 -6.31 -7.57 6.16
N GLY A 86 -5.18 -7.01 6.60
CA GLY A 86 -4.64 -7.19 7.94
C GLY A 86 -5.57 -6.65 9.02
N TYR A 87 -6.18 -5.48 8.83
CA TYR A 87 -7.17 -4.92 9.73
C TYR A 87 -8.38 -5.84 9.86
N ALA A 88 -8.96 -6.26 8.73
CA ALA A 88 -10.10 -7.17 8.75
C ALA A 88 -9.74 -8.49 9.46
N TRP A 89 -8.60 -9.09 9.11
CA TRP A 89 -8.13 -10.33 9.72
C TRP A 89 -7.91 -10.19 11.23
N TRP A 90 -7.26 -9.11 11.67
CA TRP A 90 -6.98 -8.84 13.07
C TRP A 90 -8.26 -8.78 13.91
N HIS A 91 -9.31 -8.12 13.42
CA HIS A 91 -10.57 -8.01 14.15
C HIS A 91 -11.43 -9.28 14.04
N LEU A 92 -11.42 -9.96 12.90
CA LEU A 92 -12.14 -11.23 12.72
C LEU A 92 -11.54 -12.38 13.52
N THR A 93 -10.31 -12.24 14.01
CA THR A 93 -9.63 -13.23 14.86
C THR A 93 -9.59 -12.79 16.33
N ASP A 94 -10.40 -11.80 16.72
CA ASP A 94 -10.40 -11.17 18.03
C ASP A 94 -8.98 -10.91 18.55
N HIS A 95 -8.18 -10.23 17.73
CA HIS A 95 -6.82 -9.82 18.08
C HIS A 95 -5.84 -11.02 18.26
N GLY A 96 -6.24 -12.23 17.85
CA GLY A 96 -5.49 -13.48 18.00
C GLY A 96 -4.31 -13.68 17.03
N GLY A 97 -3.94 -12.65 16.27
CA GLY A 97 -2.85 -12.73 15.30
C GLY A 97 -3.17 -13.65 14.12
N LEU A 98 -2.56 -14.84 14.06
CA LEU A 98 -2.72 -15.78 12.93
C LEU A 98 -3.74 -16.90 13.19
N VAL A 99 -4.28 -16.99 14.40
CA VAL A 99 -5.17 -18.08 14.81
C VAL A 99 -6.55 -17.50 15.14
N PRO A 100 -7.62 -17.93 14.45
CA PRO A 100 -8.98 -17.55 14.82
C PRO A 100 -9.33 -18.05 16.22
N SER A 101 -9.99 -17.20 17.00
CA SER A 101 -10.35 -17.45 18.40
C SER A 101 -11.86 -17.63 18.62
N HIS A 102 -12.69 -17.25 17.64
CA HIS A 102 -14.15 -17.36 17.70
C HIS A 102 -14.79 -17.59 16.33
N GLU A 103 -16.05 -18.00 16.34
CA GLU A 103 -16.88 -18.04 15.13
C GLU A 103 -17.43 -16.64 14.82
N VAL A 104 -17.31 -16.22 13.55
CA VAL A 104 -17.82 -14.94 13.07
C VAL A 104 -19.06 -15.15 12.18
N THR A 105 -20.24 -14.78 12.68
CA THR A 105 -21.50 -14.93 11.93
C THR A 105 -21.72 -13.80 10.90
N ASN A 106 -21.23 -12.59 11.17
CA ASN A 106 -21.35 -11.44 10.27
C ASN A 106 -20.00 -10.70 10.14
N PRO A 107 -19.09 -11.17 9.26
CA PRO A 107 -17.73 -10.64 9.19
C PRO A 107 -17.68 -9.19 8.76
N VAL A 108 -18.55 -8.78 7.83
CA VAL A 108 -18.62 -7.38 7.40
C VAL A 108 -19.13 -6.49 8.53
N GLY A 109 -20.20 -6.91 9.21
CA GLY A 109 -20.76 -6.16 10.34
C GLY A 109 -19.74 -5.98 11.47
N GLU A 110 -18.94 -6.98 11.76
CA GLU A 110 -17.92 -6.94 12.81
C GLU A 110 -16.78 -5.97 12.48
N VAL A 111 -16.27 -6.00 11.25
CA VAL A 111 -15.24 -5.04 10.79
C VAL A 111 -15.79 -3.61 10.79
N LEU A 112 -17.04 -3.41 10.34
CA LEU A 112 -17.68 -2.09 10.34
C LEU A 112 -17.94 -1.57 11.74
N ALA A 113 -18.30 -2.44 12.69
CA ALA A 113 -18.49 -2.06 14.09
C ALA A 113 -17.18 -1.54 14.71
N HIS A 114 -16.06 -2.19 14.44
CA HIS A 114 -14.74 -1.73 14.88
C HIS A 114 -14.33 -0.40 14.23
N LEU A 115 -14.59 -0.24 12.93
CA LEU A 115 -14.32 1.04 12.26
C LEU A 115 -15.20 2.18 12.82
N ALA A 116 -16.43 1.87 13.23
CA ALA A 116 -17.33 2.86 13.80
C ALA A 116 -16.93 3.27 15.24
N SER A 117 -16.25 2.40 15.99
CA SER A 117 -15.81 2.66 17.36
C SER A 117 -14.42 3.29 17.46
N ASP A 118 -13.61 3.21 16.41
CA ASP A 118 -12.26 3.76 16.37
C ASP A 118 -12.09 4.76 15.20
N PRO A 119 -12.13 6.08 15.47
CA PRO A 119 -11.94 7.11 14.45
C PRO A 119 -10.58 7.06 13.75
N VAL A 120 -9.52 6.63 14.44
CA VAL A 120 -8.18 6.55 13.86
C VAL A 120 -8.13 5.39 12.88
N ALA A 121 -8.67 4.22 13.27
CA ALA A 121 -8.82 3.09 12.38
C ALA A 121 -9.66 3.43 11.15
N LEU A 122 -10.77 4.18 11.33
CA LEU A 122 -11.58 4.64 10.20
C LEU A 122 -10.79 5.49 9.21
N VAL A 123 -10.02 6.46 9.70
CA VAL A 123 -9.19 7.32 8.85
C VAL A 123 -8.09 6.51 8.15
N ALA A 124 -7.42 5.60 8.88
CA ALA A 124 -6.42 4.71 8.30
C ALA A 124 -7.01 3.85 7.18
N PHE A 125 -8.16 3.21 7.45
CA PHE A 125 -8.86 2.34 6.51
C PHE A 125 -9.35 3.10 5.26
N ALA A 126 -9.90 4.31 5.45
CA ALA A 126 -10.31 5.16 4.34
C ALA A 126 -9.11 5.60 3.48
N ALA A 127 -8.00 6.01 4.12
CA ALA A 127 -6.78 6.41 3.42
C ALA A 127 -6.18 5.26 2.62
N GLN A 128 -5.99 4.09 3.23
CA GLN A 128 -5.41 2.93 2.54
C GLN A 128 -6.31 2.41 1.40
N ALA A 129 -7.63 2.32 1.61
CA ALA A 129 -8.56 1.89 0.56
C ALA A 129 -8.64 2.90 -0.60
N GLY A 130 -8.77 4.19 -0.29
CA GLY A 130 -8.82 5.26 -1.28
C GLY A 130 -7.50 5.41 -2.05
N GLY A 131 -6.38 5.34 -1.34
CA GLY A 131 -5.04 5.37 -1.93
C GLY A 131 -4.79 4.18 -2.86
N ALA A 132 -5.14 2.97 -2.42
CA ALA A 132 -5.06 1.78 -3.25
C ALA A 132 -5.93 1.90 -4.51
N ALA A 133 -7.18 2.37 -4.38
CA ALA A 133 -8.05 2.58 -5.53
C ALA A 133 -7.47 3.57 -6.55
N CYS A 134 -6.91 4.69 -6.08
CA CYS A 134 -6.24 5.67 -6.95
C CYS A 134 -5.03 5.05 -7.67
N LEU A 135 -4.19 4.30 -6.95
CA LEU A 135 -3.01 3.63 -7.52
C LEU A 135 -3.37 2.54 -8.51
N LEU A 136 -4.44 1.77 -8.25
CA LEU A 136 -4.94 0.76 -9.20
C LEU A 136 -5.52 1.41 -10.46
N ALA A 137 -6.23 2.52 -10.32
CA ALA A 137 -6.71 3.28 -11.48
C ALA A 137 -5.53 3.79 -12.35
N LEU A 138 -4.46 4.28 -11.71
CA LEU A 138 -3.21 4.66 -12.39
C LEU A 138 -2.50 3.45 -13.01
N PHE A 139 -2.44 2.31 -12.31
CA PHE A 139 -1.88 1.06 -12.84
C PHE A 139 -2.57 0.63 -14.14
N ILE A 140 -3.89 0.80 -14.22
CA ILE A 140 -4.69 0.42 -15.39
C ILE A 140 -4.49 1.40 -16.54
N GLY A 141 -4.54 2.71 -16.27
CA GLY A 141 -4.77 3.71 -17.33
C GLY A 141 -3.97 5.00 -17.25
N ASP A 142 -2.87 5.05 -16.49
CA ASP A 142 -1.99 6.23 -16.47
C ASP A 142 -1.39 6.49 -17.88
N PRO A 143 -1.67 7.65 -18.51
CA PRO A 143 -1.22 7.99 -19.86
C PRO A 143 0.29 8.23 -19.95
N ASP A 144 0.97 8.44 -18.83
CA ASP A 144 2.40 8.70 -18.74
C ASP A 144 3.23 7.44 -18.45
N LEU A 145 2.58 6.26 -18.42
CA LEU A 145 3.32 5.00 -18.29
C LEU A 145 4.12 4.73 -19.56
N PRO A 146 5.35 4.21 -19.44
CA PRO A 146 6.10 3.73 -20.60
C PRO A 146 5.25 2.72 -21.39
N ALA A 147 5.22 2.87 -22.72
CA ALA A 147 4.61 1.86 -23.58
C ALA A 147 5.25 0.50 -23.27
N ASN A 148 4.44 -0.56 -23.20
CA ASN A 148 4.95 -1.91 -22.96
C ASN A 148 5.80 -2.36 -24.16
N GLY A 149 7.10 -2.04 -24.12
CA GLY A 149 8.10 -2.52 -25.07
C GLY A 149 8.18 -1.75 -26.37
N ASP A 150 8.92 -0.64 -26.38
CA ASP A 150 9.96 -0.53 -27.40
C ASP A 150 11.09 -1.46 -26.96
N ARG A 151 10.87 -2.75 -27.22
CA ARG A 151 11.87 -3.81 -27.05
C ARG A 151 12.41 -4.22 -28.42
N SER A 152 12.35 -3.33 -29.40
CA SER A 152 13.19 -3.34 -30.60
C SER A 152 14.55 -2.73 -30.25
N GLY A 153 15.33 -3.47 -29.46
CA GLY A 153 16.73 -3.56 -29.84
C GLY A 153 16.72 -4.30 -31.17
N ASP A 154 16.81 -3.58 -32.27
CA ASP A 154 16.98 -4.17 -33.59
C ASP A 154 18.50 -4.35 -33.82
N PRO A 155 19.07 -5.56 -33.65
CA PRO A 155 20.47 -5.80 -33.98
C PRO A 155 20.71 -5.86 -35.50
N ALA A 156 19.71 -5.61 -36.35
CA ALA A 156 19.79 -5.81 -37.80
C ALA A 156 20.30 -4.59 -38.61
N SER A 157 21.10 -3.70 -38.03
CA SER A 157 21.77 -2.62 -38.79
C SER A 157 23.31 -2.70 -38.78
N ALA A 158 23.88 -3.82 -38.34
CA ALA A 158 25.29 -4.11 -38.53
C ALA A 158 25.48 -5.10 -39.68
N THR A 159 26.13 -4.66 -40.75
CA THR A 159 26.70 -5.43 -41.88
C THR A 159 25.85 -5.48 -43.16
N THR A 160 25.74 -4.33 -43.84
CA THR A 160 25.79 -4.27 -45.31
C THR A 160 26.70 -3.12 -45.72
N ALA A 161 28.01 -3.31 -45.56
CA ALA A 161 29.04 -2.46 -46.15
C ALA A 161 30.36 -3.25 -46.16
N ASP A 162 30.52 -4.10 -47.18
CA ASP A 162 31.76 -4.44 -47.88
C ASP A 162 31.63 -5.83 -48.51
N GLU A 163 31.24 -5.86 -49.79
CA GLU A 163 31.79 -6.73 -50.84
C GLU A 163 31.46 -6.15 -52.22
#